data_AF-A0A7W3TFH2-F1
#
_entry.id   AF-A0A7W3TFH2-F1
#
_cell.length_a   1.000
_cell.length_b   1.000
_cell.length_c   1.000
_cell.angle_alpha   90.00
_cell.angle_beta   90.00
_cell.angle_gamma   90.00
#
_symmetry.space_group_name_H-M   'P 1'
#
loop_
_entity.id
_entity.type
_entity.pdbx_description
1 polymer ?
#
loop_
_entity_poly.entity_id
_entity_poly.type
_entity_poly.pdbx_seq_one_letter_code
_entity_poly.pdbx_strand_id
1 'polypeptide(L)'
;MPPTSGPAGSTTATPTTTATPTTMEGRPVESLGPVEPVDPVEAVLGPDGVVARVVRDRPREPAVPLCVSHTAHLVPGPGVVDPATGGAALGDPDRSRRAAVGEAVERLCGNAAPGHPRADEPLRSHDELTRAGRPALDPRALVLYSREQYAARGFPFVPFERNLPVAWTTGHDLCRNTELLVPASLVWVNRPRDPRRPEPPVHHPPLAGTAADPDPDRARAAALREVLERDAVTRWWIGGAPAHRLFADAPPGDDPGAVALRLALEQAAGAGLRVGLLRVPCPVGVVVAAAFIEDPVRRLVAFGSACRPTAVEAAAKAFTEAIGTHEASLELLDPDSGFHRAVRAGRVDPRPFRPHRTDRRYALDFRPDLRDVNDVRLHLQLHLDPAVQDARLDRLRRPLPATASPDGAEEPVGADLLALLDLTGRHGLRVIAADLTTPRVRRHGWHVARVIVPGLVGNAPAAFPFLGFLTDPEPAPAPLRPSPHPACRSSSRSSPSAARSAPSPGTPSPWPGRLPRGRSPRPCSRSTSSAARSSACWCRRSPTGPRTRCCVRSSAPACSAGSPPSPCTPWTSSD
;
A
#
# COMPACT_ATOMS: atom_id res chain seq x y z
N MET A 1 21.92 55.02 43.59
CA MET A 1 22.02 55.16 45.07
C MET A 1 20.71 54.64 45.67
N PRO A 2 20.71 53.90 46.78
CA PRO A 2 19.54 53.77 47.66
C PRO A 2 19.36 55.08 48.47
N PRO A 3 18.22 55.36 49.14
CA PRO A 3 18.08 54.89 50.54
C PRO A 3 16.64 54.62 51.09
N THR A 4 16.60 53.77 52.14
CA THR A 4 15.79 53.85 53.40
C THR A 4 14.26 54.07 53.43
N SER A 5 13.53 52.98 53.66
CA SER A 5 12.68 52.67 54.85
C SER A 5 12.00 53.76 55.73
N GLY A 6 10.65 53.75 55.76
CA GLY A 6 9.77 53.95 56.96
C GLY A 6 9.49 55.38 57.46
N PRO A 7 8.59 55.59 58.47
CA PRO A 7 7.75 54.61 59.19
C PRO A 7 6.23 54.97 59.35
N ALA A 8 5.49 54.02 59.97
CA ALA A 8 4.18 54.04 60.67
C ALA A 8 3.27 55.29 60.83
N GLY A 9 1.94 55.04 60.88
CA GLY A 9 1.09 55.55 61.99
C GLY A 9 -0.33 56.13 61.73
N SER A 10 -1.38 55.30 61.88
CA SER A 10 -2.77 55.64 62.33
C SER A 10 -3.60 56.71 61.53
N THR A 11 -4.93 56.88 61.68
CA THR A 11 -5.98 56.20 62.50
C THR A 11 -7.34 56.15 61.76
N THR A 12 -8.15 55.16 62.14
CA THR A 12 -9.58 54.89 61.85
C THR A 12 -10.56 56.02 61.48
N ALA A 13 -11.48 55.71 60.55
CA ALA A 13 -12.91 56.00 60.67
C ALA A 13 -13.75 54.86 60.05
N THR A 14 -14.86 54.48 60.69
CA THR A 14 -15.75 53.32 60.41
C THR A 14 -17.22 53.78 60.47
N PRO A 15 -18.26 52.95 60.20
CA PRO A 15 -18.33 51.64 59.50
C PRO A 15 -19.44 51.61 58.41
N THR A 16 -19.66 50.46 57.74
CA THR A 16 -21.01 49.91 57.45
C THR A 16 -20.90 48.39 57.23
N THR A 17 -21.87 47.62 57.73
CA THR A 17 -21.87 46.15 57.75
C THR A 17 -22.32 45.55 56.42
N THR A 18 -21.61 44.52 55.93
CA THR A 18 -22.05 43.68 54.80
C THR A 18 -22.32 42.26 55.29
N ALA A 19 -23.40 41.63 54.82
CA ALA A 19 -23.84 40.32 55.29
C ALA A 19 -22.99 39.15 54.77
N THR A 20 -22.80 38.13 55.60
CA THR A 20 -22.04 36.91 55.31
C THR A 20 -22.80 35.95 54.39
N PRO A 21 -22.23 35.51 53.24
CA PRO A 21 -22.75 34.37 52.48
C PRO A 21 -22.36 33.04 53.14
N THR A 22 -23.25 32.05 53.08
CA THR A 22 -23.09 30.74 53.74
C THR A 22 -21.92 29.92 53.19
N THR A 23 -21.20 29.24 54.09
CA THR A 23 -20.20 28.22 53.73
C THR A 23 -20.84 27.06 52.95
N MET A 24 -20.42 26.84 51.72
CA MET A 24 -20.69 25.59 50.99
C MET A 24 -19.58 24.59 51.29
N GLU A 25 -19.94 23.37 51.67
CA GLU A 25 -18.98 22.32 52.00
C GLU A 25 -18.16 21.90 50.78
N GLY A 26 -16.84 21.99 50.90
CA GLY A 26 -15.93 21.49 49.87
C GLY A 26 -15.96 19.97 49.82
N ARG A 27 -16.55 19.40 48.76
CA ARG A 27 -16.35 17.97 48.45
C ARG A 27 -14.84 17.71 48.33
N PRO A 28 -14.31 16.61 48.89
CA PRO A 28 -12.91 16.26 48.68
C PRO A 28 -12.59 16.21 47.20
N VAL A 29 -11.52 16.87 46.78
CA VAL A 29 -10.87 16.53 45.52
C VAL A 29 -10.24 15.17 45.76
N GLU A 30 -10.87 14.11 45.25
CA GLU A 30 -10.26 12.79 45.24
C GLU A 30 -8.94 12.90 44.49
N SER A 31 -7.84 12.75 45.24
CA SER A 31 -6.51 12.67 44.69
C SER A 31 -6.45 11.43 43.81
N LEU A 32 -6.68 11.60 42.50
CA LEU A 32 -6.41 10.57 41.52
C LEU A 32 -4.97 10.11 41.75
N GLY A 33 -4.83 8.90 42.29
CA GLY A 33 -3.53 8.29 42.51
C GLY A 33 -2.74 8.21 41.20
N PRO A 34 -1.42 7.95 41.25
CA PRO A 34 -0.61 7.83 40.05
C PRO A 34 -1.26 6.81 39.11
N VAL A 35 -1.83 7.31 38.01
CA VAL A 35 -2.47 6.48 37.00
C VAL A 35 -1.36 5.64 36.39
N GLU A 36 -1.37 4.34 36.66
CA GLU A 36 -0.39 3.43 36.09
C GLU A 36 -0.40 3.59 34.57
N PRO A 37 0.78 3.63 33.91
CA PRO A 37 0.86 3.83 32.48
C PRO A 37 0.27 2.61 31.77
N VAL A 38 -1.02 2.71 31.44
CA VAL A 38 -1.77 1.70 30.69
C VAL A 38 -0.99 1.38 29.42
N ASP A 39 -0.68 0.09 29.20
CA ASP A 39 -0.06 -0.38 27.96
C ASP A 39 -0.84 0.22 26.78
N PRO A 40 -0.21 0.99 25.88
CA PRO A 40 -0.91 1.59 24.74
C PRO A 40 -1.71 0.59 23.91
N VAL A 41 -1.34 -0.71 23.91
CA VAL A 41 -2.13 -1.77 23.27
C VAL A 41 -3.44 -2.03 24.02
N GLU A 42 -3.42 -2.15 25.35
CA GLU A 42 -4.64 -2.29 26.15
C GLU A 42 -5.49 -1.01 26.09
N ALA A 43 -4.86 0.16 26.03
CA ALA A 43 -5.55 1.45 25.92
C ALA A 43 -6.48 1.54 24.70
N VAL A 44 -6.19 0.82 23.60
CA VAL A 44 -7.05 0.77 22.39
C VAL A 44 -7.94 -0.47 22.29
N LEU A 45 -7.97 -1.35 23.29
CA LEU A 45 -8.78 -2.57 23.28
C LEU A 45 -10.16 -2.40 23.94
N GLY A 46 -11.07 -3.34 23.65
CA GLY A 46 -12.39 -3.41 24.26
C GLY A 46 -13.54 -2.84 23.40
N PRO A 47 -14.77 -2.79 23.95
CA PRO A 47 -15.96 -2.40 23.18
C PRO A 47 -15.95 -0.91 22.76
N ASP A 48 -15.48 -0.02 23.64
CA ASP A 48 -15.37 1.41 23.37
C ASP A 48 -14.06 1.79 22.65
N GLY A 49 -13.03 0.96 22.82
CA GLY A 49 -11.72 1.07 22.17
C GLY A 49 -11.77 0.94 20.64
N VAL A 50 -10.60 0.92 20.01
CA VAL A 50 -10.47 0.81 18.53
C VAL A 50 -10.55 -0.64 18.08
N VAL A 51 -9.94 -1.55 18.84
CA VAL A 51 -9.82 -2.98 18.54
C VAL A 51 -10.73 -3.76 19.49
N ALA A 52 -11.69 -4.51 18.94
CA ALA A 52 -12.64 -5.29 19.74
C ALA A 52 -11.96 -6.47 20.45
N ARG A 53 -10.96 -7.08 19.81
CA ARG A 53 -10.16 -8.20 20.31
C ARG A 53 -8.94 -8.46 19.42
N VAL A 54 -7.91 -9.10 19.97
CA VAL A 54 -6.82 -9.73 19.19
C VAL A 54 -6.89 -11.24 19.39
N VAL A 55 -6.63 -12.01 18.34
CA VAL A 55 -6.61 -13.47 18.36
C VAL A 55 -5.25 -13.94 17.84
N ARG A 56 -4.59 -14.85 18.55
CA ARG A 56 -3.39 -15.53 18.02
C ARG A 56 -3.83 -16.51 16.93
N ASP A 57 -3.25 -16.36 15.75
CA ASP A 57 -3.59 -17.22 14.62
C ASP A 57 -3.07 -18.64 14.87
N ARG A 58 -3.84 -19.63 14.38
CA ARG A 58 -3.53 -21.06 14.53
C ARG A 58 -3.73 -21.75 13.17
N PRO A 59 -2.77 -21.62 12.23
CA PRO A 59 -2.77 -22.44 11.02
C PRO A 59 -2.78 -23.93 11.39
N ARG A 60 -3.38 -24.77 10.54
CA ARG A 60 -3.48 -26.22 10.78
C ARG A 60 -2.10 -26.89 10.82
N GLU A 61 -1.22 -26.48 9.92
CA GLU A 61 0.14 -27.00 9.74
C GLU A 61 1.07 -25.78 9.50
N PRO A 62 1.58 -25.11 10.55
CA PRO A 62 2.55 -24.02 10.38
C PRO A 62 3.87 -24.57 9.84
N ALA A 63 4.27 -24.11 8.64
CA ALA A 63 5.57 -24.45 8.06
C ALA A 63 6.75 -23.88 8.87
N VAL A 64 6.52 -22.82 9.66
CA VAL A 64 7.50 -22.21 10.56
C VAL A 64 6.82 -21.89 11.90
N PRO A 65 6.76 -22.83 12.86
CA PRO A 65 6.13 -22.61 14.17
C PRO A 65 6.66 -21.41 14.96
N LEU A 66 7.89 -20.97 14.70
CA LEU A 66 8.50 -19.79 15.32
C LEU A 66 7.96 -18.45 14.74
N CYS A 67 7.34 -18.47 13.56
CA CYS A 67 6.65 -17.32 12.98
C CYS A 67 5.26 -17.18 13.61
N VAL A 68 5.16 -16.36 14.66
CA VAL A 68 3.91 -16.16 15.41
C VAL A 68 3.10 -15.04 14.77
N SER A 69 1.88 -15.35 14.36
CA SER A 69 0.91 -14.40 13.78
C SER A 69 -0.28 -14.13 14.71
N HIS A 70 -0.82 -12.91 14.62
CA HIS A 70 -2.04 -12.47 15.30
C HIS A 70 -2.95 -11.70 14.34
N THR A 71 -4.25 -11.94 14.46
CA THR A 71 -5.31 -11.13 13.83
C THR A 71 -5.94 -10.19 14.85
N ALA A 72 -5.85 -8.88 14.62
CA ALA A 72 -6.62 -7.87 15.35
C ALA A 72 -7.95 -7.61 14.64
N HIS A 73 -9.05 -7.52 15.39
CA HIS A 73 -10.38 -7.24 14.88
C HIS A 73 -10.85 -5.86 15.33
N LEU A 74 -11.21 -4.97 14.39
CA LEU A 74 -11.70 -3.63 14.71
C LEU A 74 -13.11 -3.66 15.32
N VAL A 75 -13.41 -2.70 16.20
CA VAL A 75 -14.79 -2.47 16.66
C VAL A 75 -15.63 -1.98 15.47
N PRO A 76 -16.74 -2.66 15.11
CA PRO A 76 -17.57 -2.26 13.97
C PRO A 76 -18.08 -0.82 14.07
N GLY A 77 -18.00 -0.07 12.98
CA GLY A 77 -18.48 1.32 12.93
C GLY A 77 -18.18 2.03 11.61
N PRO A 78 -18.58 3.31 11.47
CA PRO A 78 -18.30 4.12 10.29
C PRO A 78 -16.79 4.22 10.02
N GLY A 79 -16.38 4.03 8.76
CA GLY A 79 -14.98 4.07 8.34
C GLY A 79 -14.22 2.74 8.45
N VAL A 80 -14.79 1.70 9.09
CA VAL A 80 -14.21 0.35 9.09
C VAL A 80 -14.46 -0.31 7.74
N VAL A 81 -13.45 -0.29 6.87
CA VAL A 81 -13.49 -0.98 5.55
C VAL A 81 -12.94 -2.40 5.66
N ASP A 82 -11.77 -2.56 6.28
CA ASP A 82 -11.14 -3.85 6.55
C ASP A 82 -11.35 -4.21 8.04
N PRO A 83 -12.25 -5.15 8.39
CA PRO A 83 -12.61 -5.42 9.79
C PRO A 83 -11.60 -6.26 10.57
N ALA A 84 -10.52 -6.72 9.91
CA ALA A 84 -9.47 -7.52 10.50
C ALA A 84 -8.11 -7.25 9.82
N THR A 85 -7.06 -7.12 10.64
CA THR A 85 -5.68 -6.80 10.25
C THR A 85 -4.70 -7.77 10.92
N GLY A 86 -3.51 -7.94 10.34
CA GLY A 86 -2.52 -8.91 10.78
C GLY A 86 -1.31 -8.31 11.48
N GLY A 87 -0.63 -9.13 12.27
CA GLY A 87 0.71 -8.89 12.79
C GLY A 87 1.51 -10.18 12.81
N ALA A 88 2.82 -10.10 12.62
CA ALA A 88 3.71 -11.26 12.61
C ALA A 88 5.13 -10.92 13.09
N ALA A 89 5.73 -11.83 13.87
CA ALA A 89 7.10 -11.73 14.36
C ALA A 89 7.69 -13.14 14.57
N LEU A 90 9.03 -13.25 14.60
CA LEU A 90 9.74 -14.48 14.95
C LEU A 90 9.97 -14.53 16.46
N GLY A 91 9.60 -15.63 17.11
CA GLY A 91 9.86 -15.89 18.54
C GLY A 91 9.11 -15.00 19.56
N ASP A 92 8.54 -13.87 19.13
CA ASP A 92 7.96 -12.83 19.99
C ASP A 92 6.44 -12.68 19.74
N PRO A 93 5.59 -13.36 20.54
CA PRO A 93 4.13 -13.22 20.45
C PRO A 93 3.65 -11.80 20.72
N ASP A 94 4.35 -11.03 21.56
CA ASP A 94 3.88 -9.71 21.99
C ASP A 94 4.21 -8.63 20.95
N ARG A 95 5.36 -8.69 20.27
CA ARG A 95 5.64 -7.88 19.06
C ARG A 95 4.68 -8.23 17.93
N SER A 96 4.32 -9.51 17.79
CA SER A 96 3.28 -9.95 16.84
C SER A 96 1.90 -9.34 17.17
N ARG A 97 1.49 -9.36 18.45
CA ARG A 97 0.26 -8.75 18.97
C ARG A 97 0.25 -7.22 18.81
N ARG A 98 1.35 -6.55 19.19
CA ARG A 98 1.57 -5.10 19.02
C ARG A 98 1.45 -4.70 17.55
N ALA A 99 2.08 -5.45 16.64
CA ALA A 99 2.01 -5.19 15.20
C ALA A 99 0.58 -5.31 14.65
N ALA A 100 -0.19 -6.32 15.09
CA ALA A 100 -1.59 -6.50 14.64
C ALA A 100 -2.49 -5.33 15.05
N VAL A 101 -2.30 -4.82 16.28
CA VAL A 101 -3.03 -3.65 16.79
C VAL A 101 -2.58 -2.36 16.12
N GLY A 102 -1.28 -2.20 15.83
CA GLY A 102 -0.77 -1.09 15.03
C GLY A 102 -1.39 -1.07 13.63
N GLU A 103 -1.38 -2.20 12.91
CA GLU A 103 -2.04 -2.31 11.59
C GLU A 103 -3.55 -2.02 11.70
N ALA A 104 -4.23 -2.41 12.79
CA ALA A 104 -5.65 -2.09 13.00
C ALA A 104 -5.91 -0.58 13.15
N VAL A 105 -5.13 0.10 14.01
CA VAL A 105 -5.23 1.54 14.28
C VAL A 105 -4.90 2.35 13.03
N GLU A 106 -3.84 1.97 12.31
CA GLU A 106 -3.44 2.49 11.01
C GLU A 106 -4.58 2.34 9.99
N ARG A 107 -5.16 1.13 9.87
CA ARG A 107 -6.21 0.79 8.91
C ARG A 107 -7.53 1.49 9.19
N LEU A 108 -7.85 1.79 10.45
CA LEU A 108 -8.99 2.66 10.79
C LEU A 108 -8.74 4.08 10.31
N CYS A 109 -7.59 4.68 10.64
CA CYS A 109 -7.26 6.07 10.30
C CYS A 109 -6.98 6.30 8.80
N GLY A 110 -6.49 5.29 8.06
CA GLY A 110 -6.32 5.36 6.61
C GLY A 110 -7.61 5.30 5.79
N ASN A 111 -8.70 4.83 6.41
CA ASN A 111 -10.02 4.66 5.80
C ASN A 111 -11.06 5.67 6.31
N ALA A 112 -10.99 6.04 7.59
CA ALA A 112 -11.72 7.18 8.10
C ALA A 112 -11.07 8.48 7.60
N ALA A 113 -11.88 9.45 7.15
CA ALA A 113 -11.38 10.74 6.68
C ALA A 113 -11.88 11.91 7.58
N PRO A 114 -11.58 11.93 8.89
CA PRO A 114 -11.88 13.09 9.73
C PRO A 114 -10.99 14.27 9.28
N GLY A 115 -11.56 15.46 9.12
CA GLY A 115 -10.82 16.61 8.58
C GLY A 115 -10.63 16.61 7.06
N HIS A 116 -11.24 15.65 6.35
CA HIS A 116 -11.42 15.71 4.90
C HIS A 116 -12.07 17.05 4.50
N PRO A 117 -11.59 17.72 3.42
CA PRO A 117 -12.24 18.89 2.83
C PRO A 117 -13.74 18.62 2.71
N ARG A 118 -14.56 19.44 3.37
CA ARG A 118 -16.01 19.25 3.36
C ARG A 118 -16.50 19.27 1.89
N ALA A 119 -17.58 18.58 1.57
CA ALA A 119 -18.04 18.41 0.18
C ALA A 119 -18.53 19.71 -0.50
N ASP A 120 -18.52 20.82 0.24
CA ASP A 120 -18.73 22.20 -0.22
C ASP A 120 -17.42 22.93 -0.61
N GLU A 121 -16.24 22.51 -0.12
CA GLU A 121 -14.96 23.16 -0.42
C GLU A 121 -14.60 23.02 -1.92
N PRO A 122 -14.28 24.13 -2.61
CA PRO A 122 -14.02 24.09 -4.05
C PRO A 122 -12.68 23.42 -4.35
N LEU A 123 -12.68 22.54 -5.38
CA LEU A 123 -11.45 22.03 -5.98
C LEU A 123 -10.59 23.20 -6.50
N ARG A 124 -9.27 23.08 -6.38
CA ARG A 124 -8.30 24.08 -6.84
C ARG A 124 -7.18 23.42 -7.62
N SER A 125 -6.64 24.15 -8.58
CA SER A 125 -5.38 23.83 -9.24
C SER A 125 -4.19 24.28 -8.38
N HIS A 126 -3.01 23.69 -8.60
CA HIS A 126 -1.77 24.15 -7.96
C HIS A 126 -1.49 25.61 -8.32
N ASP A 127 -1.69 25.99 -9.59
CA ASP A 127 -1.41 27.34 -10.06
C ASP A 127 -2.37 28.40 -9.48
N GLU A 128 -3.59 28.04 -9.09
CA GLU A 128 -4.46 28.91 -8.27
C GLU A 128 -3.89 29.12 -6.87
N LEU A 129 -3.45 28.03 -6.20
CA LEU A 129 -2.92 28.09 -4.84
C LEU A 129 -1.63 28.91 -4.77
N THR A 130 -0.69 28.69 -5.69
CA THR A 130 0.55 29.48 -5.80
C THR A 130 0.24 30.96 -6.04
N ARG A 131 -0.70 31.30 -6.93
CA ARG A 131 -1.11 32.70 -7.19
C ARG A 131 -1.80 33.34 -5.98
N ALA A 132 -2.46 32.54 -5.13
CA ALA A 132 -3.03 32.96 -3.86
C ALA A 132 -2.03 32.96 -2.69
N GLY A 133 -0.73 32.75 -2.95
CA GLY A 133 0.31 32.73 -1.92
C GLY A 133 0.25 31.53 -0.96
N ARG A 134 -0.52 30.48 -1.29
CA ARG A 134 -0.67 29.26 -0.47
C ARG A 134 0.35 28.21 -0.93
N PRO A 135 1.35 27.81 -0.11
CA PRO A 135 2.30 26.77 -0.46
C PRO A 135 1.57 25.45 -0.76
N ALA A 136 1.95 24.81 -1.87
CA ALA A 136 1.35 23.56 -2.32
C ALA A 136 2.44 22.60 -2.83
N LEU A 137 2.15 21.31 -2.83
CA LEU A 137 2.97 20.29 -3.48
C LEU A 137 2.70 20.34 -4.99
N ASP A 138 3.72 20.66 -5.78
CA ASP A 138 3.67 20.57 -7.24
C ASP A 138 3.34 19.14 -7.70
N PRO A 139 2.21 18.91 -8.41
CA PRO A 139 1.88 17.60 -8.97
C PRO A 139 2.98 17.01 -9.87
N ARG A 140 3.80 17.86 -10.50
CA ARG A 140 4.91 17.41 -11.37
C ARG A 140 6.10 16.83 -10.61
N ALA A 141 6.14 16.96 -9.29
CA ALA A 141 7.11 16.27 -8.44
C ALA A 141 6.68 14.82 -8.09
N LEU A 142 5.50 14.38 -8.53
CA LEU A 142 5.00 13.02 -8.33
C LEU A 142 5.40 12.11 -9.49
N VAL A 143 6.04 10.98 -9.20
CA VAL A 143 6.36 9.99 -10.24
C VAL A 143 5.15 9.09 -10.46
N LEU A 144 4.40 9.40 -11.52
CA LEU A 144 3.18 8.69 -11.91
C LEU A 144 3.43 7.85 -13.18
N TYR A 145 2.64 8.05 -14.23
CA TYR A 145 2.64 7.21 -15.43
C TYR A 145 3.52 7.76 -16.55
N SER A 146 4.03 6.88 -17.42
CA SER A 146 4.78 7.28 -18.60
C SER A 146 3.88 7.86 -19.70
N ARG A 147 4.48 8.53 -20.69
CA ARG A 147 3.74 9.14 -21.83
C ARG A 147 2.97 8.08 -22.62
N GLU A 148 3.54 6.89 -22.76
CA GLU A 148 2.97 5.75 -23.47
C GLU A 148 1.76 5.17 -22.72
N GLN A 149 1.76 5.20 -21.39
CA GLN A 149 0.61 4.82 -20.58
C GLN A 149 -0.55 5.79 -20.78
N TYR A 150 -0.32 7.11 -20.67
CA TYR A 150 -1.35 8.13 -20.91
C TYR A 150 -1.88 8.11 -22.35
N ALA A 151 -1.02 7.85 -23.34
CA ALA A 151 -1.42 7.74 -24.75
C ALA A 151 -2.20 6.45 -25.08
N ALA A 152 -2.15 5.43 -24.23
CA ALA A 152 -2.73 4.13 -24.55
C ALA A 152 -4.26 4.13 -24.42
N ARG A 153 -4.95 3.68 -25.48
CA ARG A 153 -6.43 3.60 -25.52
C ARG A 153 -7.01 2.91 -24.29
N GLY A 154 -7.97 3.57 -23.65
CA GLY A 154 -8.68 3.06 -22.48
C GLY A 154 -7.85 3.06 -21.18
N PHE A 155 -6.74 3.78 -21.12
CA PHE A 155 -6.08 4.08 -19.84
C PHE A 155 -7.00 5.00 -19.00
N PRO A 156 -7.23 4.70 -17.70
CA PRO A 156 -8.29 5.36 -16.93
C PRO A 156 -7.85 6.63 -16.19
N PHE A 157 -6.58 7.04 -16.32
CA PHE A 157 -6.02 8.20 -15.61
C PHE A 157 -5.60 9.33 -16.54
N VAL A 158 -5.73 10.56 -16.07
CA VAL A 158 -5.30 11.78 -16.77
C VAL A 158 -3.98 12.31 -16.21
N PRO A 159 -3.13 12.99 -17.01
CA PRO A 159 -1.93 13.66 -16.50
C PRO A 159 -2.26 14.64 -15.38
N PHE A 160 -1.56 14.53 -14.25
CA PHE A 160 -1.76 15.41 -13.10
C PHE A 160 -0.96 16.71 -13.30
N GLU A 161 -1.52 17.62 -14.09
CA GLU A 161 -0.91 18.91 -14.39
C GLU A 161 -1.21 19.97 -13.33
N ARG A 162 -0.35 21.00 -13.23
CA ARG A 162 -0.49 22.09 -12.25
C ARG A 162 -1.77 22.90 -12.37
N ASN A 163 -2.40 22.91 -13.55
CA ASN A 163 -3.66 23.59 -13.82
C ASN A 163 -4.91 22.72 -13.54
N LEU A 164 -4.75 21.46 -13.14
CA LEU A 164 -5.85 20.51 -12.93
C LEU A 164 -6.50 20.71 -11.55
N PRO A 165 -7.81 21.01 -11.45
CA PRO A 165 -8.47 21.18 -10.15
C PRO A 165 -8.68 19.86 -9.41
N VAL A 166 -8.18 19.79 -8.17
CA VAL A 166 -8.34 18.66 -7.24
C VAL A 166 -8.66 19.17 -5.82
N ALA A 167 -9.03 18.29 -4.90
CA ALA A 167 -9.07 18.65 -3.49
C ALA A 167 -7.67 18.57 -2.84
N TRP A 168 -7.46 19.42 -1.83
CA TRP A 168 -6.19 19.57 -1.13
C TRP A 168 -6.40 19.43 0.38
N THR A 169 -5.35 19.10 1.12
CA THR A 169 -5.36 19.09 2.59
C THR A 169 -4.00 19.50 3.15
N THR A 170 -3.95 19.80 4.44
CA THR A 170 -2.71 20.14 5.17
C THR A 170 -1.76 18.94 5.23
N GLY A 171 -0.50 19.20 4.92
CA GLY A 171 0.64 18.36 5.25
C GLY A 171 1.81 19.23 5.73
N HIS A 172 2.77 18.61 6.41
CA HIS A 172 3.92 19.30 7.00
C HIS A 172 5.22 18.75 6.39
N ASP A 173 6.04 19.64 5.84
CA ASP A 173 7.42 19.37 5.42
C ASP A 173 8.25 19.11 6.68
N LEU A 174 8.66 17.86 6.89
CA LEU A 174 9.36 17.46 8.11
C LEU A 174 10.81 18.00 8.17
N CYS A 175 11.42 18.25 7.01
CA CYS A 175 12.78 18.80 6.92
C CYS A 175 12.81 20.31 7.17
N ARG A 176 11.76 21.04 6.73
CA ARG A 176 11.65 22.50 6.88
C ARG A 176 10.78 22.96 8.05
N ASN A 177 10.07 22.04 8.70
CA ASN A 177 9.03 22.29 9.68
C ASN A 177 8.00 23.35 9.21
N THR A 178 7.52 23.22 7.97
CA THR A 178 6.55 24.16 7.36
C THR A 178 5.30 23.46 6.86
N GLU A 179 4.14 24.12 7.00
CA GLU A 179 2.88 23.63 6.43
C GLU A 179 2.80 23.90 4.92
N LEU A 180 2.21 22.97 4.18
CA LEU A 180 1.80 23.11 2.79
C LEU A 180 0.53 22.32 2.50
N LEU A 181 -0.09 22.63 1.36
CA LEU A 181 -1.18 21.85 0.81
C LEU A 181 -0.66 20.66 0.00
N VAL A 182 -1.18 19.46 0.27
CA VAL A 182 -0.96 18.25 -0.53
C VAL A 182 -2.28 17.78 -1.17
N PRO A 183 -2.25 17.13 -2.35
CA PRO A 183 -3.46 16.58 -2.96
C PRO A 183 -4.13 15.53 -2.06
N ALA A 184 -5.42 15.69 -1.79
CA ALA A 184 -6.19 14.84 -0.89
C ALA A 184 -6.18 13.35 -1.29
N SER A 185 -6.03 13.08 -2.60
CA SER A 185 -5.93 11.72 -3.17
C SER A 185 -4.66 10.96 -2.77
N LEU A 186 -3.58 11.67 -2.37
CA LEU A 186 -2.37 11.05 -1.85
C LEU A 186 -2.49 10.67 -0.35
N VAL A 187 -3.41 11.32 0.37
CA VAL A 187 -3.55 11.22 1.83
C VAL A 187 -4.58 10.17 2.24
N TRP A 188 -5.77 10.16 1.64
CA TRP A 188 -6.86 9.23 2.02
C TRP A 188 -7.16 8.20 0.93
N VAL A 189 -7.00 6.91 1.25
CA VAL A 189 -7.16 5.80 0.30
C VAL A 189 -8.63 5.59 -0.10
N ASN A 190 -9.55 5.59 0.87
CA ASN A 190 -10.98 5.34 0.66
C ASN A 190 -11.85 6.60 0.83
N ARG A 191 -11.34 7.76 0.38
CA ARG A 191 -12.06 9.04 0.28
C ARG A 191 -13.42 8.89 -0.43
N PRO A 192 -14.57 9.19 0.22
CA PRO A 192 -15.87 9.25 -0.44
C PRO A 192 -15.88 10.37 -1.49
N ARG A 193 -15.98 10.01 -2.77
CA ARG A 193 -16.11 10.98 -3.87
C ARG A 193 -17.57 11.42 -4.00
N ASP A 194 -17.84 12.71 -4.02
CA ASP A 194 -19.18 13.24 -4.31
C ASP A 194 -19.48 13.05 -5.82
N PRO A 195 -20.52 12.29 -6.21
CA PRO A 195 -20.89 12.11 -7.62
C PRO A 195 -21.25 13.42 -8.34
N ARG A 196 -21.57 14.49 -7.61
CA ARG A 196 -21.89 15.83 -8.11
C ARG A 196 -20.65 16.70 -8.35
N ARG A 197 -19.50 16.32 -7.78
CA ARG A 197 -18.19 16.98 -7.95
C ARG A 197 -17.13 15.93 -8.28
N PRO A 198 -17.19 15.27 -9.46
CA PRO A 198 -16.27 14.21 -9.81
C PRO A 198 -14.84 14.74 -9.97
N GLU A 199 -13.95 14.36 -9.05
CA GLU A 199 -12.52 14.66 -9.17
C GLU A 199 -11.87 13.86 -10.30
N PRO A 200 -10.97 14.48 -11.10
CA PRO A 200 -10.23 13.78 -12.13
C PRO A 200 -9.47 12.56 -11.60
N PRO A 201 -9.54 11.40 -12.26
CA PRO A 201 -8.73 10.24 -11.90
C PRO A 201 -7.27 10.51 -12.30
N VAL A 202 -6.46 11.02 -11.38
CA VAL A 202 -5.04 11.32 -11.62
C VAL A 202 -4.11 10.12 -11.41
N HIS A 203 -4.45 9.22 -10.48
CA HIS A 203 -3.66 8.02 -10.17
C HIS A 203 -4.51 6.95 -9.49
N HIS A 204 -4.02 5.70 -9.52
CA HIS A 204 -4.49 4.65 -8.62
C HIS A 204 -4.26 5.09 -7.15
N PRO A 205 -5.14 4.76 -6.19
CA PRO A 205 -4.89 5.07 -4.78
C PRO A 205 -3.50 4.58 -4.34
N PRO A 206 -2.64 5.45 -3.78
CA PRO A 206 -1.33 5.06 -3.26
C PRO A 206 -1.52 4.40 -1.90
N LEU A 207 -1.01 3.18 -1.73
CA LEU A 207 -1.38 2.32 -0.59
C LEU A 207 -0.34 2.35 0.54
N ALA A 208 0.93 2.56 0.19
CA ALA A 208 2.06 2.62 1.12
C ALA A 208 2.28 4.02 1.72
N GLY A 209 3.06 4.09 2.79
CA GLY A 209 3.42 5.32 3.50
C GLY A 209 2.47 5.69 4.63
N THR A 210 1.74 4.72 5.20
CA THR A 210 0.93 4.94 6.41
C THR A 210 1.46 4.06 7.53
N ALA A 211 1.55 4.58 8.76
CA ALA A 211 1.88 3.77 9.93
C ALA A 211 1.29 4.38 11.22
N ALA A 212 1.10 3.53 12.24
CA ALA A 212 0.59 3.91 13.54
C ALA A 212 1.53 3.47 14.68
N ASP A 213 1.72 4.35 15.67
CA ASP A 213 2.50 4.10 16.89
C ASP A 213 2.00 5.06 18.01
N PRO A 214 2.12 4.71 19.30
CA PRO A 214 1.93 5.66 20.41
C PRO A 214 2.88 6.87 20.39
N ASP A 215 4.00 6.78 19.68
CA ASP A 215 4.97 7.86 19.47
C ASP A 215 4.82 8.43 18.04
N PRO A 216 4.56 9.74 17.86
CA PRO A 216 4.32 10.33 16.55
C PRO A 216 5.55 10.26 15.62
N ASP A 217 6.77 10.28 16.16
CA ASP A 217 7.99 10.23 15.36
C ASP A 217 8.37 8.79 14.99
N ARG A 218 8.08 7.80 15.84
CA ARG A 218 8.10 6.39 15.42
C ARG A 218 7.08 6.10 14.33
N ALA A 219 5.86 6.65 14.43
CA ALA A 219 4.85 6.52 13.36
C ALA A 219 5.34 7.15 12.04
N ARG A 220 5.89 8.37 12.07
CA ARG A 220 6.49 9.03 10.89
C ARG A 220 7.66 8.22 10.32
N ALA A 221 8.57 7.72 11.16
CA ALA A 221 9.73 6.95 10.72
C ALA A 221 9.36 5.56 10.16
N ALA A 222 8.31 4.92 10.68
CA ALA A 222 7.79 3.67 10.13
C ALA A 222 7.15 3.90 8.75
N ALA A 223 6.32 4.94 8.61
CA ALA A 223 5.71 5.33 7.34
C ALA A 223 6.77 5.70 6.28
N LEU A 224 7.79 6.48 6.64
CA LEU A 224 8.89 6.86 5.75
C LEU A 224 9.70 5.63 5.27
N ARG A 225 10.01 4.68 6.16
CA ARG A 225 10.66 3.42 5.77
C ARG A 225 9.81 2.60 4.80
N GLU A 226 8.48 2.59 4.94
CA GLU A 226 7.64 1.90 3.95
C GLU A 226 7.68 2.58 2.57
N VAL A 227 7.69 3.93 2.50
CA VAL A 227 7.83 4.64 1.21
C VAL A 227 9.18 4.30 0.55
N LEU A 228 10.27 4.32 1.31
CA LEU A 228 11.62 3.99 0.82
C LEU A 228 11.72 2.51 0.37
N GLU A 229 11.09 1.60 1.12
CA GLU A 229 10.98 0.19 0.75
C GLU A 229 10.24 0.01 -0.57
N ARG A 230 9.06 0.64 -0.74
CA ARG A 230 8.24 0.45 -1.93
C ARG A 230 8.89 1.06 -3.17
N ASP A 231 9.61 2.18 -3.06
CA ASP A 231 10.41 2.73 -4.17
C ASP A 231 11.52 1.76 -4.58
N ALA A 232 12.35 1.34 -3.63
CA ALA A 232 13.46 0.42 -3.88
C ALA A 232 12.99 -0.89 -4.52
N VAL A 233 11.95 -1.51 -3.96
CA VAL A 233 11.36 -2.76 -4.49
C VAL A 233 10.73 -2.53 -5.87
N THR A 234 10.02 -1.42 -6.09
CA THR A 234 9.37 -1.14 -7.39
C THR A 234 10.38 -0.89 -8.50
N ARG A 235 11.42 -0.09 -8.24
CA ARG A 235 12.51 0.16 -9.20
C ARG A 235 13.32 -1.11 -9.48
N TRP A 236 13.73 -1.85 -8.44
CA TRP A 236 14.48 -3.10 -8.58
C TRP A 236 13.68 -4.19 -9.32
N TRP A 237 12.36 -4.25 -9.12
CA TRP A 237 11.50 -5.20 -9.82
C TRP A 237 11.32 -4.85 -11.29
N ILE A 238 10.89 -3.61 -11.58
CA ILE A 238 10.56 -3.17 -12.95
C ILE A 238 11.82 -3.02 -13.82
N GLY A 239 12.91 -2.52 -13.24
CA GLY A 239 14.21 -2.41 -13.93
C GLY A 239 14.90 -3.75 -14.18
N GLY A 240 14.42 -4.86 -13.62
CA GLY A 240 14.94 -6.20 -13.89
C GLY A 240 16.36 -6.48 -13.39
N ALA A 241 16.93 -5.62 -12.55
CA ALA A 241 18.28 -5.72 -12.00
C ALA A 241 18.53 -7.08 -11.30
N PRO A 242 19.78 -7.57 -11.20
CA PRO A 242 20.07 -8.83 -10.52
C PRO A 242 19.62 -8.80 -9.05
N ALA A 243 19.40 -9.99 -8.49
CA ALA A 243 19.30 -10.15 -7.04
C ALA A 243 20.68 -10.54 -6.48
N HIS A 244 21.03 -9.97 -5.34
CA HIS A 244 22.17 -10.38 -4.55
C HIS A 244 21.66 -10.99 -3.24
N ARG A 245 22.37 -11.97 -2.70
CA ARG A 245 22.12 -12.45 -1.33
C ARG A 245 22.32 -11.30 -0.35
N LEU A 246 21.55 -11.29 0.73
CA LEU A 246 21.70 -10.31 1.81
C LEU A 246 22.91 -10.60 2.71
N PHE A 247 23.22 -11.88 2.89
CA PHE A 247 24.37 -12.38 3.66
C PHE A 247 25.21 -13.31 2.75
N ALA A 248 26.51 -13.43 3.03
CA ALA A 248 27.36 -14.40 2.34
C ALA A 248 26.95 -15.83 2.73
N ASP A 249 26.93 -16.08 4.05
CA ASP A 249 26.55 -17.34 4.69
C ASP A 249 25.21 -17.18 5.45
N ALA A 250 25.18 -17.54 6.74
CA ALA A 250 24.03 -17.36 7.62
C ALA A 250 23.87 -15.89 8.08
N PRO A 251 22.67 -15.48 8.56
CA PRO A 251 22.49 -14.23 9.29
C PRO A 251 23.51 -14.10 10.46
N PRO A 252 24.29 -13.00 10.52
CA PRO A 252 25.32 -12.80 11.54
C PRO A 252 24.74 -12.30 12.87
N GLY A 253 25.57 -12.31 13.92
CA GLY A 253 25.20 -11.87 15.27
C GLY A 253 24.53 -12.95 16.10
N ASP A 254 24.58 -12.81 17.44
CA ASP A 254 23.98 -13.77 18.39
C ASP A 254 22.94 -13.09 19.30
N ASP A 255 22.40 -11.95 18.86
CA ASP A 255 21.22 -11.35 19.46
C ASP A 255 19.97 -12.24 19.26
N PRO A 256 18.93 -12.09 20.10
CA PRO A 256 17.72 -12.92 19.99
C PRO A 256 17.01 -12.84 18.63
N GLY A 257 17.15 -11.75 17.88
CA GLY A 257 16.59 -11.58 16.54
C GLY A 257 17.36 -12.37 15.48
N ALA A 258 18.70 -12.32 15.50
CA ALA A 258 19.55 -13.14 14.63
C ALA A 258 19.35 -14.64 14.90
N VAL A 259 19.33 -15.04 16.18
CA VAL A 259 19.06 -16.43 16.59
C VAL A 259 17.67 -16.89 16.15
N ALA A 260 16.63 -16.08 16.39
CA ALA A 260 15.27 -16.41 15.96
C ALA A 260 15.13 -16.49 14.42
N LEU A 261 15.87 -15.67 13.66
CA LEU A 261 15.91 -15.77 12.21
C LEU A 261 16.56 -17.07 11.73
N ARG A 262 17.72 -17.45 12.29
CA ARG A 262 18.39 -18.73 11.94
C ARG A 262 17.47 -19.93 12.19
N LEU A 263 16.90 -20.03 13.39
CA LEU A 263 15.96 -21.10 13.75
C LEU A 263 14.69 -21.12 12.88
N ALA A 264 14.20 -19.95 12.43
CA ALA A 264 13.04 -19.88 11.56
C ALA A 264 13.34 -20.34 10.11
N LEU A 265 14.56 -20.10 9.62
CA LEU A 265 15.03 -20.61 8.33
C LEU A 265 15.23 -22.14 8.36
N GLU A 266 15.77 -22.67 9.47
CA GLU A 266 15.90 -24.11 9.69
C GLU A 266 14.53 -24.82 9.71
N GLN A 267 13.54 -24.24 10.40
CA GLN A 267 12.16 -24.74 10.38
C GLN A 267 11.56 -24.73 8.97
N ALA A 268 11.76 -23.66 8.20
CA ALA A 268 11.28 -23.57 6.82
C ALA A 268 11.91 -24.65 5.93
N ALA A 269 13.22 -24.89 6.06
CA ALA A 269 13.93 -25.96 5.36
C ALA A 269 13.43 -27.35 5.77
N GLY A 270 13.16 -27.57 7.07
CA GLY A 270 12.55 -28.80 7.58
C GLY A 270 11.12 -29.04 7.05
N ALA A 271 10.37 -27.98 6.78
CA ALA A 271 9.07 -28.03 6.10
C ALA A 271 9.17 -28.16 4.55
N GLY A 272 10.39 -28.32 4.01
CA GLY A 272 10.65 -28.49 2.58
C GLY A 272 10.63 -27.19 1.76
N LEU A 273 10.58 -26.02 2.41
CA LEU A 273 10.63 -24.72 1.74
C LEU A 273 12.08 -24.34 1.43
N ARG A 274 12.27 -23.62 0.31
CA ARG A 274 13.55 -22.99 -0.04
C ARG A 274 13.42 -21.49 0.19
N VAL A 275 14.37 -20.89 0.90
CA VAL A 275 14.33 -19.47 1.27
C VAL A 275 15.57 -18.75 0.75
N GLY A 276 15.38 -17.70 -0.03
CA GLY A 276 16.42 -16.75 -0.43
C GLY A 276 16.24 -15.43 0.29
N LEU A 277 17.22 -15.02 1.10
CA LEU A 277 17.30 -13.68 1.69
C LEU A 277 18.14 -12.78 0.77
N LEU A 278 17.56 -11.67 0.33
CA LEU A 278 18.05 -10.85 -0.77
C LEU A 278 18.21 -9.39 -0.37
N ARG A 279 19.28 -8.74 -0.85
CA ARG A 279 19.46 -7.29 -0.74
C ARG A 279 18.72 -6.60 -1.88
N VAL A 280 17.83 -5.65 -1.56
CA VAL A 280 17.16 -4.80 -2.54
C VAL A 280 17.98 -3.51 -2.68
N PRO A 281 18.47 -3.14 -3.87
CA PRO A 281 19.19 -1.89 -4.06
C PRO A 281 18.31 -0.67 -3.75
N CYS A 282 18.76 0.17 -2.80
CA CYS A 282 18.12 1.44 -2.46
C CYS A 282 19.13 2.59 -2.66
N PRO A 283 18.92 3.52 -3.62
CA PRO A 283 19.81 4.66 -3.84
C PRO A 283 19.94 5.61 -2.63
N VAL A 284 18.97 5.57 -1.70
CA VAL A 284 18.93 6.39 -0.47
C VAL A 284 19.77 5.77 0.67
N GLY A 285 20.41 4.62 0.44
CA GLY A 285 21.33 4.00 1.40
C GLY A 285 20.68 3.28 2.60
N VAL A 286 19.36 3.37 2.81
CA VAL A 286 18.67 2.58 3.84
C VAL A 286 18.68 1.08 3.53
N VAL A 287 18.71 0.26 4.57
CA VAL A 287 18.72 -1.20 4.42
C VAL A 287 17.33 -1.69 4.02
N VAL A 288 17.22 -2.25 2.82
CA VAL A 288 16.00 -2.89 2.30
C VAL A 288 16.29 -4.35 1.97
N ALA A 289 15.59 -5.25 2.64
CA ALA A 289 15.67 -6.68 2.41
C ALA A 289 14.43 -7.20 1.69
N ALA A 290 14.60 -8.31 0.98
CA ALA A 290 13.50 -9.14 0.51
C ALA A 290 13.74 -10.62 0.89
N ALA A 291 12.66 -11.35 1.12
CA ALA A 291 12.67 -12.80 1.28
C ALA A 291 11.84 -13.41 0.16
N PHE A 292 12.43 -14.35 -0.57
CA PHE A 292 11.77 -15.15 -1.60
C PHE A 292 11.66 -16.60 -1.12
N ILE A 293 10.46 -17.16 -1.14
CA ILE A 293 10.19 -18.53 -0.70
C ILE A 293 9.66 -19.35 -1.86
N GLU A 294 10.25 -20.52 -2.12
CA GLU A 294 9.67 -21.55 -2.98
C GLU A 294 9.18 -22.73 -2.14
N ASP A 295 7.99 -23.22 -2.46
CA ASP A 295 7.47 -24.54 -2.03
C ASP A 295 7.54 -25.47 -3.25
N PRO A 296 8.57 -26.34 -3.37
CA PRO A 296 8.74 -27.18 -4.56
C PRO A 296 7.65 -28.24 -4.70
N VAL A 297 7.09 -28.71 -3.59
CA VAL A 297 6.07 -29.77 -3.54
C VAL A 297 4.73 -29.23 -4.06
N ARG A 298 4.29 -28.08 -3.54
CA ARG A 298 3.05 -27.43 -3.94
C ARG A 298 3.24 -26.51 -5.15
N ARG A 299 4.47 -26.33 -5.63
CA ARG A 299 4.85 -25.43 -6.74
C ARG A 299 4.33 -24.01 -6.51
N LEU A 300 4.54 -23.48 -5.32
CA LEU A 300 4.16 -22.13 -4.92
C LEU A 300 5.39 -21.25 -4.76
N VAL A 301 5.21 -19.96 -4.99
CA VAL A 301 6.21 -18.93 -4.67
C VAL A 301 5.57 -17.85 -3.80
N ALA A 302 6.32 -17.34 -2.84
CA ALA A 302 5.92 -16.24 -1.98
C ALA A 302 7.05 -15.22 -1.83
N PHE A 303 6.70 -13.98 -1.51
CA PHE A 303 7.63 -12.86 -1.44
C PHE A 303 7.23 -11.91 -0.31
N GLY A 304 8.22 -11.32 0.34
CA GLY A 304 8.04 -10.24 1.31
C GLY A 304 9.24 -9.32 1.29
N SER A 305 9.04 -8.07 1.68
CA SER A 305 10.09 -7.05 1.78
C SER A 305 9.98 -6.29 3.09
N ALA A 306 11.08 -5.65 3.50
CA ALA A 306 11.13 -4.77 4.66
C ALA A 306 12.28 -3.77 4.55
N CYS A 307 12.02 -2.50 4.87
CA CYS A 307 13.06 -1.55 5.27
C CYS A 307 13.16 -1.46 6.81
N ARG A 308 14.36 -1.67 7.38
CA ARG A 308 14.64 -1.59 8.82
C ARG A 308 16.06 -1.04 9.08
N PRO A 309 16.40 -0.59 10.30
CA PRO A 309 17.73 -0.07 10.61
C PRO A 309 18.89 -1.05 10.42
N THR A 310 18.66 -2.37 10.54
CA THR A 310 19.70 -3.40 10.34
C THR A 310 19.27 -4.47 9.34
N ALA A 311 20.26 -5.13 8.72
CA ALA A 311 20.02 -6.23 7.78
C ALA A 311 19.30 -7.44 8.41
N VAL A 312 19.57 -7.76 9.67
CA VAL A 312 18.90 -8.86 10.39
C VAL A 312 17.44 -8.52 10.67
N GLU A 313 17.11 -7.32 11.14
CA GLU A 313 15.71 -6.90 11.33
C GLU A 313 14.95 -6.85 10.00
N ALA A 314 15.60 -6.35 8.94
CA ALA A 314 15.02 -6.29 7.60
C ALA A 314 14.74 -7.71 7.07
N ALA A 315 15.71 -8.62 7.18
CA ALA A 315 15.54 -10.03 6.80
C ALA A 315 14.41 -10.70 7.57
N ALA A 316 14.36 -10.55 8.89
CA ALA A 316 13.34 -11.16 9.74
C ALA A 316 11.93 -10.67 9.40
N LYS A 317 11.74 -9.37 9.15
CA LYS A 317 10.42 -8.83 8.76
C LYS A 317 10.05 -9.21 7.31
N ALA A 318 10.99 -9.15 6.37
CA ALA A 318 10.74 -9.58 5.00
C ALA A 318 10.35 -11.07 4.95
N PHE A 319 10.97 -11.90 5.78
CA PHE A 319 10.68 -13.32 5.91
C PHE A 319 9.30 -13.59 6.54
N THR A 320 8.88 -12.88 7.59
CA THR A 320 7.52 -13.08 8.13
C THR A 320 6.42 -12.64 7.16
N GLU A 321 6.65 -11.60 6.35
CA GLU A 321 5.72 -11.24 5.26
C GLU A 321 5.70 -12.28 4.13
N ALA A 322 6.85 -12.90 3.81
CA ALA A 322 6.91 -13.98 2.83
C ALA A 322 6.19 -15.26 3.33
N ILE A 323 6.38 -15.65 4.60
CA ILE A 323 5.64 -16.76 5.22
C ILE A 323 4.14 -16.47 5.22
N GLY A 324 3.72 -15.28 5.67
CA GLY A 324 2.31 -14.89 5.64
C GLY A 324 1.71 -14.81 4.22
N THR A 325 2.55 -14.72 3.18
CA THR A 325 2.16 -14.77 1.76
C THR A 325 2.07 -16.20 1.24
N HIS A 326 2.94 -17.11 1.71
CA HIS A 326 2.83 -18.56 1.48
C HIS A 326 1.56 -19.12 2.12
N GLU A 327 1.27 -18.80 3.38
CA GLU A 327 0.02 -19.18 4.07
C GLU A 327 -1.23 -18.72 3.31
N ALA A 328 -1.23 -17.46 2.84
CA ALA A 328 -2.33 -16.93 2.03
C ALA A 328 -2.45 -17.61 0.65
N SER A 329 -1.34 -18.13 0.11
CA SER A 329 -1.34 -18.94 -1.11
C SER A 329 -1.96 -20.32 -0.88
N LEU A 330 -1.69 -20.96 0.27
CA LEU A 330 -2.32 -22.22 0.68
C LEU A 330 -3.84 -22.05 0.83
N GLU A 331 -4.27 -20.98 1.51
CA GLU A 331 -5.69 -20.66 1.73
C GLU A 331 -6.45 -20.31 0.43
N LEU A 332 -5.76 -19.83 -0.61
CA LEU A 332 -6.36 -19.66 -1.95
C LEU A 332 -6.35 -20.96 -2.78
N LEU A 333 -5.35 -21.83 -2.58
CA LEU A 333 -5.16 -23.09 -3.31
C LEU A 333 -6.15 -24.18 -2.88
N ASP A 334 -6.37 -24.36 -1.59
CA ASP A 334 -7.30 -25.36 -1.03
C ASP A 334 -8.76 -24.87 -1.12
N PRO A 335 -9.65 -25.50 -1.92
CA PRO A 335 -11.05 -25.09 -1.99
C PRO A 335 -11.83 -25.32 -0.68
N ASP A 336 -11.28 -26.09 0.28
CA ASP A 336 -11.79 -26.29 1.64
C ASP A 336 -10.93 -25.59 2.71
N SER A 337 -10.31 -24.47 2.34
CA SER A 337 -9.62 -23.55 3.24
C SER A 337 -10.55 -22.76 4.17
N GLY A 338 -9.98 -22.01 5.13
CA GLY A 338 -10.73 -21.03 5.93
C GLY A 338 -11.38 -19.95 5.05
N PHE A 339 -10.61 -19.37 4.14
CA PHE A 339 -11.01 -18.36 3.18
C PHE A 339 -12.18 -18.80 2.31
N HIS A 340 -12.08 -19.95 1.62
CA HIS A 340 -13.13 -20.41 0.71
C HIS A 340 -14.41 -20.80 1.46
N ARG A 341 -14.32 -21.33 2.70
CA ARG A 341 -15.49 -21.48 3.58
C ARG A 341 -16.11 -20.14 3.99
N ALA A 342 -15.30 -19.13 4.30
CA ALA A 342 -15.79 -17.81 4.68
C ALA A 342 -16.51 -17.10 3.51
N VAL A 343 -16.00 -17.25 2.29
CA VAL A 343 -16.66 -16.83 1.04
C VAL A 343 -17.98 -17.57 0.84
N ARG A 344 -18.00 -18.91 0.92
CA ARG A 344 -19.23 -19.72 0.83
C ARG A 344 -20.29 -19.33 1.88
N ALA A 345 -19.86 -18.88 3.05
CA ALA A 345 -20.72 -18.42 4.14
C ALA A 345 -21.10 -16.92 4.06
N GLY A 346 -20.71 -16.20 2.99
CA GLY A 346 -21.01 -14.77 2.81
C GLY A 346 -20.32 -13.83 3.81
N ARG A 347 -19.28 -14.30 4.49
CA ARG A 347 -18.53 -13.54 5.53
C ARG A 347 -17.35 -12.75 4.97
N VAL A 348 -16.92 -13.09 3.75
CA VAL A 348 -15.84 -12.44 3.00
C VAL A 348 -16.35 -12.23 1.58
N ASP A 349 -16.21 -11.01 1.06
CA ASP A 349 -16.44 -10.75 -0.36
C ASP A 349 -15.29 -11.39 -1.17
N PRO A 350 -15.57 -12.29 -2.13
CA PRO A 350 -14.52 -12.90 -2.93
C PRO A 350 -13.84 -11.91 -3.89
N ARG A 351 -14.41 -10.72 -4.13
CA ARG A 351 -13.76 -9.71 -4.97
C ARG A 351 -12.49 -9.21 -4.27
N PRO A 352 -11.34 -9.18 -4.96
CA PRO A 352 -11.20 -9.07 -6.42
C PRO A 352 -11.04 -10.40 -7.16
N PHE A 353 -10.88 -11.52 -6.45
CA PHE A 353 -10.37 -12.79 -6.97
C PHE A 353 -11.21 -13.37 -8.11
N ARG A 354 -10.51 -14.04 -9.04
CA ARG A 354 -11.13 -14.93 -10.04
C ARG A 354 -11.66 -16.20 -9.35
N PRO A 355 -12.61 -16.94 -9.96
CA PRO A 355 -13.08 -18.23 -9.44
C PRO A 355 -11.91 -19.20 -9.17
N HIS A 356 -12.08 -20.14 -8.23
CA HIS A 356 -11.07 -21.16 -7.97
C HIS A 356 -10.84 -22.04 -9.21
N ARG A 357 -9.57 -22.32 -9.52
CA ARG A 357 -9.16 -23.23 -10.59
C ARG A 357 -8.33 -24.39 -10.05
N THR A 358 -8.83 -25.62 -10.21
CA THR A 358 -8.10 -26.85 -9.90
C THR A 358 -6.89 -27.09 -10.81
N ASP A 359 -6.98 -26.68 -12.09
CA ASP A 359 -5.84 -26.71 -13.02
C ASP A 359 -4.82 -25.59 -12.79
N ARG A 360 -5.14 -24.64 -11.90
CA ARG A 360 -4.36 -23.44 -11.54
C ARG A 360 -3.98 -22.52 -12.71
N ARG A 361 -4.59 -22.66 -13.90
CA ARG A 361 -4.27 -21.88 -15.11
C ARG A 361 -4.84 -20.46 -15.07
N TYR A 362 -4.59 -19.74 -13.98
CA TYR A 362 -5.13 -18.40 -13.73
C TYR A 362 -4.71 -17.38 -14.79
N ALA A 363 -3.59 -17.56 -15.50
CA ALA A 363 -3.20 -16.71 -16.62
C ALA A 363 -4.26 -16.61 -17.74
N LEU A 364 -5.18 -17.59 -17.83
CA LEU A 364 -6.28 -17.62 -18.80
C LEU A 364 -7.52 -16.82 -18.32
N ASP A 365 -7.60 -16.49 -17.03
CA ASP A 365 -8.69 -15.73 -16.40
C ASP A 365 -8.37 -14.22 -16.29
N PHE A 366 -7.19 -13.81 -16.75
CA PHE A 366 -6.73 -12.43 -16.83
C PHE A 366 -6.44 -12.03 -18.28
N ARG A 367 -6.41 -10.72 -18.55
CA ARG A 367 -6.06 -10.20 -19.88
C ARG A 367 -4.54 -10.38 -20.15
N PRO A 368 -4.12 -10.64 -21.39
CA PRO A 368 -2.69 -10.68 -21.76
C PRO A 368 -1.92 -9.36 -21.56
N ASP A 369 -2.62 -8.24 -21.33
CA ASP A 369 -2.03 -6.94 -20.96
C ASP A 369 -2.13 -6.63 -19.45
N LEU A 370 -2.63 -7.59 -18.65
CA LEU A 370 -2.83 -7.54 -17.20
C LEU A 370 -3.66 -6.33 -16.69
N ARG A 371 -4.39 -5.62 -17.56
CA ARG A 371 -5.17 -4.41 -17.19
C ARG A 371 -6.38 -4.67 -16.28
N ASP A 372 -6.69 -5.94 -16.00
CA ASP A 372 -7.69 -6.41 -15.05
C ASP A 372 -7.07 -7.03 -13.78
N VAL A 373 -5.74 -6.97 -13.63
CA VAL A 373 -4.99 -7.22 -12.39
C VAL A 373 -4.90 -5.90 -11.61
N ASN A 374 -6.07 -5.42 -11.18
CA ASN A 374 -6.29 -4.09 -10.59
C ASN A 374 -6.26 -4.06 -9.04
N ASP A 375 -5.80 -5.13 -8.40
CA ASP A 375 -5.62 -5.26 -6.96
C ASP A 375 -4.34 -6.08 -6.71
N VAL A 376 -3.55 -5.72 -5.69
CA VAL A 376 -2.28 -6.42 -5.39
C VAL A 376 -2.51 -7.88 -4.96
N ARG A 377 -3.67 -8.20 -4.38
CA ARG A 377 -4.03 -9.59 -4.03
C ARG A 377 -4.24 -10.49 -5.25
N LEU A 378 -4.54 -9.91 -6.43
CA LEU A 378 -4.57 -10.67 -7.68
C LEU A 378 -3.18 -11.12 -8.12
N HIS A 379 -2.11 -10.46 -7.68
CA HIS A 379 -0.74 -10.92 -7.98
C HIS A 379 -0.48 -12.26 -7.26
N LEU A 380 -1.02 -12.43 -6.06
CA LEU A 380 -0.95 -13.69 -5.30
C LEU A 380 -1.66 -14.82 -6.04
N GLN A 381 -2.92 -14.59 -6.44
CA GLN A 381 -3.69 -15.59 -7.20
C GLN A 381 -3.06 -15.93 -8.55
N LEU A 382 -2.52 -14.92 -9.25
CA LEU A 382 -1.82 -15.13 -10.52
C LEU A 382 -0.57 -16.01 -10.36
N HIS A 383 0.23 -15.81 -9.29
CA HIS A 383 1.41 -16.63 -9.02
C HIS A 383 1.10 -18.04 -8.50
N LEU A 384 -0.17 -18.38 -8.24
CA LEU A 384 -0.59 -19.78 -8.12
C LEU A 384 -0.47 -20.53 -9.45
N ASP A 385 -0.43 -19.84 -10.60
CA ASP A 385 -0.21 -20.46 -11.91
C ASP A 385 1.30 -20.70 -12.14
N PRO A 386 1.76 -21.96 -12.23
CA PRO A 386 3.17 -22.26 -12.49
C PRO A 386 3.68 -21.73 -13.84
N ALA A 387 2.79 -21.44 -14.80
CA ALA A 387 3.17 -20.84 -16.09
C ALA A 387 3.54 -19.35 -15.98
N VAL A 388 3.15 -18.67 -14.89
CA VAL A 388 3.51 -17.26 -14.62
C VAL A 388 4.77 -17.14 -13.75
N GLN A 389 5.25 -18.25 -13.17
CA GLN A 389 6.48 -18.30 -12.36
C GLN A 389 7.76 -18.29 -13.23
N ASP A 390 7.82 -17.33 -14.17
CA ASP A 390 8.71 -17.26 -15.33
C ASP A 390 10.20 -17.02 -14.99
N ALA A 391 11.01 -16.84 -16.03
CA ALA A 391 12.46 -16.61 -15.91
C ALA A 391 12.85 -15.33 -15.14
N ARG A 392 11.93 -14.41 -14.84
CA ARG A 392 12.21 -13.26 -13.96
C ARG A 392 12.43 -13.67 -12.52
N LEU A 393 11.83 -14.79 -12.11
CA LEU A 393 12.06 -15.38 -10.79
C LEU A 393 13.41 -16.11 -10.72
N ASP A 394 14.04 -16.45 -11.86
CA ASP A 394 15.34 -17.13 -11.85
C ASP A 394 16.45 -16.30 -11.21
N ARG A 395 16.39 -14.96 -11.30
CA ARG A 395 17.30 -14.07 -10.57
C ARG A 395 17.14 -14.20 -9.04
N LEU A 396 15.95 -14.56 -8.55
CA LEU A 396 15.66 -14.79 -7.13
C LEU A 396 16.00 -16.22 -6.69
N ARG A 397 15.81 -17.20 -7.58
CA ARG A 397 16.20 -18.62 -7.40
C ARG A 397 17.73 -18.79 -7.40
N ARG A 398 18.42 -17.97 -8.19
CA ARG A 398 19.87 -18.00 -8.41
C ARG A 398 20.45 -16.60 -8.20
N PRO A 399 20.37 -16.05 -6.96
CA PRO A 399 20.93 -14.74 -6.66
C PRO A 399 22.44 -14.79 -6.75
N LEU A 400 23.03 -13.70 -7.23
CA LEU A 400 24.47 -13.47 -7.17
C LEU A 400 24.94 -13.49 -5.70
N PRO A 401 26.25 -13.73 -5.45
CA PRO A 401 26.83 -13.56 -4.13
C PRO A 401 26.46 -12.21 -3.51
N ALA A 402 26.47 -12.15 -2.18
CA ALA A 402 26.33 -10.88 -1.49
C ALA A 402 27.41 -9.91 -2.00
N THR A 403 27.00 -8.72 -2.42
CA THR A 403 27.95 -7.61 -2.58
C THR A 403 28.55 -7.32 -1.21
N ALA A 404 29.86 -7.17 -1.10
CA ALA A 404 30.50 -6.81 0.15
C ALA A 404 30.00 -5.43 0.63
N SER A 405 29.08 -5.45 1.60
CA SER A 405 29.20 -4.52 2.74
C SER A 405 30.43 -4.94 3.54
N PRO A 406 31.17 -3.99 4.15
CA PRO A 406 32.37 -4.33 4.92
C PRO A 406 32.02 -5.20 6.13
N ASP A 407 32.86 -6.19 6.43
CA ASP A 407 32.67 -7.09 7.57
C ASP A 407 32.67 -6.32 8.89
N GLY A 408 31.52 -6.30 9.57
CA GLY A 408 31.33 -5.61 10.84
C GLY A 408 29.86 -5.53 11.23
N ALA A 409 29.59 -5.01 12.42
CA ALA A 409 28.25 -4.58 12.78
C ALA A 409 27.94 -3.27 12.03
N GLU A 410 27.09 -3.32 11.01
CA GLU A 410 26.60 -2.11 10.34
C GLU A 410 25.84 -1.24 11.37
N GLU A 411 26.35 -0.03 11.65
CA GLU A 411 25.69 0.97 12.48
C GLU A 411 24.25 1.21 11.99
N PRO A 412 23.22 1.20 12.87
CA PRO A 412 21.82 1.20 12.44
C PRO A 412 21.41 2.38 11.54
N VAL A 413 21.34 2.14 10.22
CA VAL A 413 21.14 3.18 9.21
C VAL A 413 19.71 3.71 9.26
N GLY A 414 19.56 4.99 9.58
CA GLY A 414 18.23 5.60 9.75
C GLY A 414 17.48 4.99 10.93
N ALA A 415 18.13 4.89 12.09
CA ALA A 415 17.58 4.30 13.32
C ALA A 415 16.29 4.99 13.81
N ASP A 416 16.24 6.32 13.74
CA ASP A 416 15.10 7.16 14.15
C ASP A 416 14.58 8.03 12.99
N LEU A 417 13.68 8.96 13.29
CA LEU A 417 13.15 9.90 12.29
C LEU A 417 14.21 10.91 11.82
N LEU A 418 15.04 11.45 12.70
CA LEU A 418 16.02 12.49 12.38
C LEU A 418 17.10 11.95 11.44
N ALA A 419 17.61 10.75 11.73
CA ALA A 419 18.57 10.06 10.88
C ALA A 419 18.02 9.76 9.48
N LEU A 420 16.71 9.44 9.36
CA LEU A 420 16.05 9.28 8.05
C LEU A 420 15.83 10.62 7.33
N LEU A 421 15.50 11.69 8.05
CA LEU A 421 15.29 13.03 7.48
C LEU A 421 16.59 13.66 6.99
N ASP A 422 17.70 13.48 7.71
CA ASP A 422 19.03 13.87 7.25
C ASP A 422 19.45 13.04 6.02
N LEU A 423 19.34 11.71 6.09
CA LEU A 423 19.69 10.83 4.97
C LEU A 423 18.89 11.15 3.70
N THR A 424 17.56 11.28 3.79
CA THR A 424 16.73 11.71 2.65
C THR A 424 17.05 13.12 2.18
N GLY A 425 17.36 14.05 3.09
CA GLY A 425 17.83 15.40 2.79
C GLY A 425 19.14 15.45 1.99
N ARG A 426 20.12 14.59 2.30
CA ARG A 426 21.37 14.43 1.53
C ARG A 426 21.11 14.00 0.08
N HIS A 427 20.04 13.25 -0.16
CA HIS A 427 19.59 12.86 -1.51
C HIS A 427 18.62 13.89 -2.15
N GLY A 428 18.43 15.06 -1.55
CA GLY A 428 17.54 16.12 -2.05
C GLY A 428 16.04 15.79 -1.93
N LEU A 429 15.69 14.68 -1.28
CA LEU A 429 14.31 14.21 -1.15
C LEU A 429 13.56 15.02 -0.09
N ARG A 430 12.29 15.34 -0.38
CA ARG A 430 11.42 16.12 0.49
C ARG A 430 10.44 15.21 1.22
N VAL A 431 10.56 15.08 2.55
CA VAL A 431 9.61 14.30 3.34
C VAL A 431 8.45 15.18 3.81
N ILE A 432 7.23 14.82 3.44
CA ILE A 432 5.99 15.50 3.86
C ILE A 432 5.13 14.51 4.65
N ALA A 433 4.55 14.92 5.77
CA ALA A 433 3.64 14.10 6.56
C ALA A 433 2.27 14.78 6.79
N ALA A 434 1.19 14.02 6.68
CA ALA A 434 -0.16 14.40 7.12
C ALA A 434 -0.58 13.58 8.34
N ASP A 435 -1.32 14.18 9.27
CA ASP A 435 -1.88 13.51 10.44
C ASP A 435 -3.24 12.88 10.09
N LEU A 436 -3.34 11.55 10.17
CA LEU A 436 -4.59 10.80 9.97
C LEU A 436 -5.30 10.46 11.28
N THR A 437 -4.72 10.81 12.43
CA THR A 437 -5.18 10.33 13.73
C THR A 437 -6.62 10.77 14.01
N THR A 438 -7.55 9.81 14.04
CA THR A 438 -8.96 10.10 14.33
C THR A 438 -9.14 10.60 15.78
N PRO A 439 -10.21 11.36 16.09
CA PRO A 439 -10.51 11.74 17.47
C PRO A 439 -10.75 10.56 18.41
N ARG A 440 -11.13 9.37 17.90
CA ARG A 440 -11.18 8.14 18.69
C ARG A 440 -9.77 7.69 19.06
N VAL A 441 -8.92 7.47 18.06
CA VAL A 441 -7.53 6.99 18.23
C VAL A 441 -6.69 7.92 19.11
N ARG A 442 -6.80 9.25 18.91
CA ARG A 442 -6.04 10.25 19.69
C ARG A 442 -6.39 10.25 21.20
N ARG A 443 -7.61 9.83 21.59
CA ARG A 443 -8.00 9.69 23.01
C ARG A 443 -7.29 8.54 23.72
N HIS A 444 -6.77 7.57 22.97
CA HIS A 444 -6.05 6.42 23.49
C HIS A 444 -4.52 6.58 23.39
N GLY A 445 -4.02 7.79 23.11
CA GLY A 445 -2.58 8.07 23.04
C GLY A 445 -1.86 7.56 21.79
N TRP A 446 -2.59 7.17 20.74
CA TRP A 446 -2.00 6.72 19.48
C TRP A 446 -1.95 7.82 18.42
N HIS A 447 -0.94 7.76 17.56
CA HIS A 447 -0.76 8.62 16.40
C HIS A 447 -0.74 7.79 15.11
N VAL A 448 -1.27 8.33 14.01
CA VAL A 448 -1.20 7.73 12.67
C VAL A 448 -0.70 8.76 11.67
N ALA A 449 0.47 8.50 11.10
CA ALA A 449 1.11 9.37 10.13
C ALA A 449 0.95 8.85 8.70
N ARG A 450 0.79 9.76 7.75
CA ARG A 450 0.79 9.51 6.31
C ARG A 450 1.94 10.28 5.65
N VAL A 451 2.98 9.57 5.24
CA VAL A 451 4.18 10.15 4.63
C VAL A 451 4.10 10.10 3.11
N ILE A 452 4.49 11.21 2.47
CA ILE A 452 4.59 11.41 1.03
C ILE A 452 6.01 11.93 0.76
N VAL A 453 6.74 11.26 -0.14
CA VAL A 453 8.06 11.71 -0.60
C VAL A 453 8.00 11.89 -2.12
N PRO A 454 7.89 13.13 -2.63
CA PRO A 454 7.95 13.42 -4.06
C PRO A 454 9.29 12.96 -4.66
N GLY A 455 9.29 12.56 -5.93
CA GLY A 455 10.41 11.90 -6.60
C GLY A 455 10.50 10.38 -6.41
N LEU A 456 9.79 9.81 -5.41
CA LEU A 456 9.75 8.37 -5.17
C LEU A 456 8.50 7.70 -5.78
N VAL A 457 8.61 6.40 -6.06
CA VAL A 457 7.64 5.57 -6.78
C VAL A 457 6.91 4.63 -5.83
N GLY A 458 5.58 4.73 -5.76
CA GLY A 458 4.76 3.77 -5.01
C GLY A 458 4.62 2.42 -5.73
N ASN A 459 4.42 1.34 -4.97
CA ASN A 459 3.94 0.09 -5.57
C ASN A 459 2.46 0.21 -5.98
N ALA A 460 2.09 -0.44 -7.07
CA ALA A 460 0.73 -0.41 -7.61
C ALA A 460 0.35 -1.77 -8.26
N PRO A 461 -0.94 -2.05 -8.48
CA PRO A 461 -1.36 -3.26 -9.20
C PRO A 461 -0.81 -3.31 -10.63
N ALA A 462 -0.59 -4.50 -11.20
CA ALA A 462 0.02 -4.67 -12.52
C ALA A 462 -0.80 -4.09 -13.68
N ALA A 463 -2.08 -3.81 -13.48
CA ALA A 463 -2.88 -3.02 -14.41
C ALA A 463 -2.39 -1.56 -14.56
N PHE A 464 -1.82 -0.98 -13.49
CA PHE A 464 -1.53 0.45 -13.35
C PHE A 464 -0.18 0.74 -12.65
N PRO A 465 0.96 0.13 -13.05
CA PRO A 465 2.27 0.48 -12.48
C PRO A 465 2.64 1.93 -12.83
N PHE A 466 3.31 2.63 -11.91
CA PHE A 466 3.83 3.98 -12.15
C PHE A 466 5.15 3.89 -12.92
N LEU A 467 5.12 4.04 -14.26
CA LEU A 467 6.31 3.89 -15.12
C LEU A 467 7.01 5.22 -15.46
N GLY A 468 6.64 6.34 -14.82
CA GLY A 468 7.21 7.66 -15.12
C GLY A 468 8.74 7.72 -15.02
N PHE A 469 9.33 7.04 -14.03
CA PHE A 469 10.78 6.98 -13.82
C PHE A 469 11.56 6.27 -14.93
N LEU A 470 10.89 5.53 -15.82
CA LEU A 470 11.55 4.91 -16.99
C LEU A 470 11.78 5.91 -18.14
N THR A 471 11.40 7.17 -17.96
CA THR A 471 11.63 8.25 -18.94
C THR A 471 12.68 9.27 -18.51
N ASP A 472 13.36 9.04 -17.38
CA ASP A 472 14.58 9.74 -16.99
C ASP A 472 15.77 9.27 -17.86
N PRO A 473 16.73 10.14 -18.23
CA PRO A 473 17.58 9.94 -19.42
C PRO A 473 18.82 9.04 -19.23
N GLU A 474 18.85 8.14 -18.24
CA GLU A 474 19.94 7.16 -18.13
C GLU A 474 19.72 5.92 -19.01
N PRO A 475 20.80 5.33 -19.60
CA PRO A 475 20.70 4.18 -20.50
C PRO A 475 20.52 2.86 -19.73
N ALA A 476 19.36 2.70 -19.07
CA ALA A 476 18.96 1.41 -18.53
C ALA A 476 18.84 0.35 -19.65
N PRO A 477 19.20 -0.92 -19.40
CA PRO A 477 18.91 -1.99 -20.35
C PRO A 477 17.41 -2.06 -20.62
N ALA A 478 17.03 -2.35 -21.87
CA ALA A 478 15.65 -2.23 -22.37
C ALA A 478 14.62 -2.80 -21.38
N PRO A 479 13.71 -1.98 -20.83
CA PRO A 479 12.93 -2.36 -19.65
C PRO A 479 12.07 -3.59 -19.94
N LEU A 480 12.16 -4.58 -19.04
CA LEU A 480 11.32 -5.77 -19.12
C LEU A 480 9.85 -5.35 -19.14
N ARG A 481 9.05 -5.94 -20.06
CA ARG A 481 7.59 -5.73 -20.07
C ARG A 481 7.05 -5.84 -18.65
N PRO A 482 6.26 -4.88 -18.13
CA PRO A 482 5.80 -4.92 -16.74
C PRO A 482 5.10 -6.25 -16.42
N SER A 483 5.58 -6.93 -15.38
CA SER A 483 4.90 -8.08 -14.77
C SER A 483 4.72 -7.78 -13.27
N PRO A 484 3.68 -8.33 -12.63
CA PRO A 484 3.59 -8.29 -11.18
C PRO A 484 4.78 -9.02 -10.55
N HIS A 485 5.26 -8.51 -9.42
CA HIS A 485 5.98 -9.33 -8.44
C HIS A 485 5.01 -10.34 -7.78
N PRO A 486 5.49 -11.47 -7.24
CA PRO A 486 4.71 -12.22 -6.27
C PRO A 486 4.37 -11.25 -5.12
N ALA A 487 3.10 -11.20 -4.71
CA ALA A 487 2.60 -10.12 -3.87
C ALA A 487 3.38 -10.03 -2.55
N CYS A 488 4.15 -8.95 -2.32
CA CYS A 488 4.46 -8.58 -0.96
C CYS A 488 3.15 -8.24 -0.24
N ARG A 489 2.99 -8.70 1.00
CA ARG A 489 1.95 -8.16 1.89
C ARG A 489 2.11 -6.64 2.01
N SER A 490 1.05 -5.95 1.61
CA SER A 490 0.83 -4.52 1.83
C SER A 490 -0.16 -4.32 2.97
N SER A 491 -0.04 -3.20 3.68
CA SER A 491 -1.11 -2.53 4.46
C SER A 491 -2.55 -2.90 4.05
N SER A 492 -2.81 -2.69 2.76
CA SER A 492 -4.11 -2.86 2.12
C SER A 492 -4.50 -4.31 1.86
N ARG A 493 -5.48 -4.80 2.64
CA ARG A 493 -6.35 -5.93 2.25
C ARG A 493 -7.60 -5.49 1.48
N SER A 494 -7.78 -4.19 1.24
CA SER A 494 -8.95 -3.59 0.60
C SER A 494 -8.77 -3.41 -0.92
N SER A 495 -9.83 -3.68 -1.69
CA SER A 495 -9.97 -3.17 -3.06
C SER A 495 -10.52 -1.75 -2.99
N PRO A 496 -10.12 -0.83 -3.89
CA PRO A 496 -10.90 0.36 -4.16
C PRO A 496 -12.33 -0.04 -4.56
N SER A 497 -13.35 0.64 -4.02
CA SER A 497 -14.73 0.45 -4.45
C SER A 497 -14.81 0.62 -5.97
N ALA A 498 -15.26 -0.44 -6.66
CA ALA A 498 -15.14 -0.53 -8.10
C ALA A 498 -15.78 0.68 -8.80
N ALA A 499 -14.95 1.47 -9.48
CA ALA A 499 -15.42 2.53 -10.36
C ALA A 499 -16.37 1.91 -11.38
N ARG A 500 -17.67 2.22 -11.26
CA ARG A 500 -18.70 1.61 -12.10
C ARG A 500 -18.41 1.98 -13.54
N SER A 501 -18.11 0.97 -14.36
CA SER A 501 -17.93 1.13 -15.80
C SER A 501 -19.08 1.96 -16.37
N ALA A 502 -18.75 3.04 -17.10
CA ALA A 502 -19.78 3.88 -17.71
C ALA A 502 -20.71 3.01 -18.59
N PRO A 503 -22.04 3.16 -18.47
CA PRO A 503 -22.96 2.35 -19.27
C PRO A 503 -22.79 2.69 -20.75
N SER A 504 -22.66 1.67 -21.60
CA SER A 504 -22.67 1.85 -23.05
C SER A 504 -24.00 2.48 -23.48
N PRO A 505 -24.00 3.46 -24.41
CA PRO A 505 -25.21 4.13 -24.83
C PRO A 505 -26.09 3.20 -25.69
N GLY A 506 -27.26 2.81 -25.19
CA GLY A 506 -28.21 1.98 -25.94
C GLY A 506 -29.55 1.79 -25.25
N THR A 507 -30.62 2.30 -25.88
CA THR A 507 -32.06 2.15 -25.53
C THR A 507 -32.53 2.69 -24.16
N PRO A 508 -33.57 3.56 -24.12
CA PRO A 508 -34.20 3.99 -22.87
C PRO A 508 -35.21 2.96 -22.35
N SER A 509 -35.46 2.98 -21.04
CA SER A 509 -36.59 2.28 -20.40
C SER A 509 -37.12 3.14 -19.23
N PRO A 510 -38.44 3.16 -18.94
CA PRO A 510 -39.07 4.28 -18.24
C PRO A 510 -38.98 4.22 -16.70
N TRP A 511 -39.15 5.39 -16.09
CA TRP A 511 -39.39 5.55 -14.66
C TRP A 511 -40.76 4.97 -14.24
N PRO A 512 -40.86 4.35 -13.06
CA PRO A 512 -42.11 4.25 -12.32
C PRO A 512 -42.05 5.00 -10.98
N GLY A 513 -43.13 5.73 -10.66
CA GLY A 513 -43.34 6.38 -9.37
C GLY A 513 -44.02 5.46 -8.33
N ARG A 514 -43.99 5.94 -7.08
CA ARG A 514 -44.69 5.48 -5.86
C ARG A 514 -45.80 4.41 -6.01
N LEU A 515 -45.55 3.27 -5.33
CA LEU A 515 -46.45 2.48 -4.45
C LEU A 515 -47.84 3.08 -4.13
N PRO A 516 -48.92 2.26 -3.99
CA PRO A 516 -49.06 1.44 -2.76
C PRO A 516 -49.84 0.10 -2.78
N ARG A 517 -49.51 -0.76 -1.79
CA ARG A 517 -50.33 -1.78 -1.07
C ARG A 517 -51.07 -2.89 -1.84
N GLY A 518 -50.80 -4.17 -1.47
CA GLY A 518 -51.83 -5.23 -1.57
C GLY A 518 -51.37 -6.70 -1.54
N ARG A 519 -51.57 -7.39 -0.41
CA ARG A 519 -51.80 -8.85 -0.21
C ARG A 519 -50.88 -9.90 -0.89
N SER A 520 -50.34 -10.82 -0.08
CA SER A 520 -49.88 -12.16 -0.51
C SER A 520 -51.05 -13.09 -0.89
N PRO A 521 -50.79 -14.19 -1.63
CA PRO A 521 -50.88 -15.50 -0.97
C PRO A 521 -49.66 -16.42 -1.23
N ARG A 522 -49.79 -17.71 -0.87
CA ARG A 522 -48.74 -18.74 -0.72
C ARG A 522 -48.41 -19.52 -2.01
N PRO A 523 -47.31 -20.31 -2.06
CA PRO A 523 -46.73 -20.83 -3.31
C PRO A 523 -47.33 -22.16 -3.81
N CYS A 524 -47.07 -22.48 -5.08
CA CYS A 524 -47.22 -23.80 -5.67
C CYS A 524 -45.86 -24.44 -6.00
N SER A 525 -45.85 -25.76 -6.25
CA SER A 525 -44.64 -26.60 -6.21
C SER A 525 -44.46 -27.49 -7.43
N ARG A 526 -43.21 -27.93 -7.69
CA ARG A 526 -42.80 -28.95 -8.68
C ARG A 526 -42.94 -28.46 -10.15
N SER A 527 -42.29 -29.04 -11.17
CA SER A 527 -41.51 -30.30 -11.23
C SER A 527 -40.27 -30.22 -12.15
N THR A 528 -39.46 -31.28 -12.06
CA THR A 528 -38.22 -31.62 -12.79
C THR A 528 -38.35 -31.82 -14.32
N SER A 529 -37.18 -32.03 -14.96
CA SER A 529 -36.91 -32.69 -16.26
C SER A 529 -36.99 -31.82 -17.54
N SER A 530 -36.25 -32.09 -18.63
CA SER A 530 -34.94 -32.76 -18.82
C SER A 530 -34.45 -32.65 -20.28
N ALA A 531 -33.13 -32.70 -20.52
CA ALA A 531 -32.48 -32.99 -21.82
C ALA A 531 -32.72 -31.98 -22.98
N ALA A 532 -32.08 -32.08 -24.16
CA ALA A 532 -30.64 -32.27 -24.47
C ALA A 532 -30.37 -32.00 -25.97
N ARG A 533 -29.17 -31.49 -26.34
CA ARG A 533 -28.68 -31.25 -27.73
C ARG A 533 -29.48 -30.12 -28.44
N SER A 534 -29.05 -29.43 -29.50
CA SER A 534 -27.97 -29.59 -30.51
C SER A 534 -27.33 -28.21 -30.78
N SER A 535 -26.03 -28.05 -31.03
CA SER A 535 -25.30 -28.35 -32.29
C SER A 535 -25.94 -27.75 -33.56
N ALA A 536 -25.55 -26.51 -33.91
CA ALA A 536 -25.68 -25.95 -35.25
C ALA A 536 -24.60 -24.89 -35.52
N CYS A 537 -23.97 -24.92 -36.70
CA CYS A 537 -23.00 -23.93 -37.18
C CYS A 537 -23.55 -23.28 -38.45
N TRP A 538 -23.52 -21.95 -38.56
CA TRP A 538 -23.87 -21.22 -39.79
C TRP A 538 -22.94 -20.04 -40.04
N CYS A 539 -22.74 -19.70 -41.32
CA CYS A 539 -21.71 -18.78 -41.76
C CYS A 539 -22.23 -17.87 -42.90
N ARG A 540 -21.83 -16.60 -42.89
CA ARG A 540 -21.95 -15.59 -43.98
C ARG A 540 -23.35 -15.37 -44.61
N ARG A 541 -23.78 -14.10 -44.63
CA ARG A 541 -23.68 -13.22 -45.83
C ARG A 541 -24.10 -11.78 -45.51
N SER A 542 -23.59 -10.84 -46.31
CA SER A 542 -23.97 -9.42 -46.32
C SER A 542 -24.68 -9.08 -47.64
N PRO A 543 -25.58 -8.09 -47.66
CA PRO A 543 -26.04 -7.46 -48.90
C PRO A 543 -25.63 -5.99 -49.04
N THR A 544 -25.00 -5.67 -50.18
CA THR A 544 -25.22 -4.50 -51.07
C THR A 544 -25.36 -3.07 -50.52
N GLY A 545 -24.53 -2.14 -51.06
CA GLY A 545 -24.82 -0.68 -51.12
C GLY A 545 -25.39 -0.25 -52.48
N PRO A 546 -25.47 1.07 -52.79
CA PRO A 546 -24.77 1.53 -54.01
C PRO A 546 -24.18 2.97 -54.02
N ARG A 547 -22.92 3.05 -54.52
CA ARG A 547 -22.26 4.06 -55.39
C ARG A 547 -22.72 5.55 -55.46
N THR A 548 -21.72 6.45 -55.35
CA THR A 548 -21.56 7.65 -56.21
C THR A 548 -20.09 8.14 -56.35
N ARG A 549 -19.61 8.30 -57.61
CA ARG A 549 -18.55 9.18 -58.23
C ARG A 549 -17.31 9.63 -57.39
N CYS A 550 -16.03 9.37 -57.77
CA CYS A 550 -15.19 9.91 -58.90
C CYS A 550 -14.77 11.39 -58.71
N CYS A 551 -13.53 11.90 -58.88
CA CYS A 551 -12.19 11.42 -59.37
C CYS A 551 -11.08 11.94 -58.41
N VAL A 552 -9.85 11.40 -58.21
CA VAL A 552 -8.74 10.94 -59.09
C VAL A 552 -7.92 12.03 -59.79
N ARG A 553 -6.65 12.18 -59.36
CA ARG A 553 -5.45 12.44 -60.19
C ARG A 553 -4.19 11.98 -59.43
N SER A 554 -3.04 11.87 -60.09
CA SER A 554 -1.84 11.17 -59.56
C SER A 554 -0.56 11.51 -60.34
N SER A 555 0.61 11.49 -59.67
CA SER A 555 1.93 11.64 -60.31
C SER A 555 3.11 11.09 -59.48
N ALA A 556 4.00 10.35 -60.14
CA ALA A 556 5.36 9.89 -59.78
C ALA A 556 6.23 9.96 -61.08
N PRO A 557 7.54 9.58 -61.20
CA PRO A 557 8.47 8.77 -60.38
C PRO A 557 9.59 9.67 -59.75
N ALA A 558 10.91 9.40 -59.60
CA ALA A 558 11.86 8.34 -60.01
C ALA A 558 13.08 8.32 -59.01
N CYS A 559 13.73 7.20 -58.65
CA CYS A 559 14.73 6.34 -59.33
C CYS A 559 16.23 6.77 -59.14
N SER A 560 17.09 5.74 -58.98
CA SER A 560 18.58 5.73 -58.86
C SER A 560 19.22 6.43 -57.64
N ALA A 561 20.46 6.13 -57.21
CA ALA A 561 21.23 4.86 -57.11
C ALA A 561 22.50 5.12 -56.25
N GLY A 562 23.14 4.08 -55.66
CA GLY A 562 24.54 4.20 -55.19
C GLY A 562 24.95 3.49 -53.89
N SER A 563 25.93 2.61 -54.02
CA SER A 563 26.95 2.15 -53.04
C SER A 563 28.19 1.80 -53.88
N PRO A 564 29.42 1.51 -53.37
CA PRO A 564 29.91 1.29 -51.99
C PRO A 564 31.14 2.24 -51.74
N PRO A 565 32.30 1.90 -51.10
CA PRO A 565 32.68 0.81 -50.17
C PRO A 565 33.43 1.25 -48.89
N SER A 566 33.79 0.28 -48.04
CA SER A 566 34.69 0.40 -46.89
C SER A 566 36.17 0.16 -47.25
N PRO A 567 37.13 0.65 -46.45
CA PRO A 567 38.49 0.11 -46.32
C PRO A 567 38.68 -0.68 -44.99
N CYS A 568 39.80 -1.40 -44.84
CA CYS A 568 40.08 -2.29 -43.70
C CYS A 568 41.49 -2.11 -43.09
N THR A 569 41.63 -2.51 -41.81
CA THR A 569 42.90 -2.93 -41.12
C THR A 569 43.99 -1.86 -40.91
N PRO A 570 45.06 -2.09 -40.08
CA PRO A 570 45.44 -3.31 -39.33
C PRO A 570 45.81 -3.17 -37.82
N TRP A 571 45.93 -4.34 -37.15
CA TRP A 571 46.75 -4.65 -35.94
C TRP A 571 46.33 -4.03 -34.57
N THR A 572 46.65 -4.60 -33.39
CA THR A 572 47.49 -5.79 -33.02
C THR A 572 46.87 -6.59 -31.85
N SER A 573 47.48 -7.73 -31.47
CA SER A 573 47.12 -8.62 -30.34
C SER A 573 48.04 -8.45 -29.11
N SER A 574 47.89 -9.36 -28.12
CA SER A 574 48.65 -9.51 -26.85
C SER A 574 48.24 -8.55 -25.72
N ASP A 575 48.04 -9.00 -24.47
CA ASP A 575 48.04 -10.37 -23.89
C ASP A 575 46.77 -10.64 -23.05
#